data_AF-A0A7S0P616-F1
#
_entry.id   AF-A0A7S0P616-F1
#
_cell.length_a   1.000
_cell.length_b   1.000
_cell.length_c   1.000
_cell.angle_alpha   90.00
_cell.angle_beta   90.00
_cell.angle_gamma   90.00
#
_symmetry.space_group_name_H-M   'P 1'
#
loop_
_entity.id
_entity.type
_entity.pdbx_description
1 polymer ?
#
loop_
_entity_poly.entity_id
_entity_poly.type
_entity_poly.pdbx_seq_one_letter_code
_entity_poly.pdbx_strand_id
1 'polypeptide(L)'
;HVERQPNLRLEDADARAVLRELTNALAHCHERGVAHMDVKPENIMITHADAGGGRGVLKLLDYGSTSLFEPRGDGFVEDRGGTEAYMGPERLDGGSLLEADSAAFDGDGRVRGAAADAYSLG
;
A
#
# COMPACT_ATOMS: atom_id res chain seq x y z
N HIS A 1 -7.46 -23.05 -5.66
CA HIS A 1 -8.73 -22.32 -5.90
C HIS A 1 -8.54 -20.93 -5.30
N VAL A 2 -8.75 -19.87 -6.08
CA VAL A 2 -8.68 -18.48 -5.59
C VAL A 2 -10.11 -17.97 -5.57
N GLU A 3 -10.59 -17.59 -4.38
CA GLU A 3 -11.96 -17.14 -4.18
C GLU A 3 -11.94 -15.70 -3.65
N ARG A 4 -12.67 -14.79 -4.31
CA ARG A 4 -12.79 -13.40 -3.85
C ARG A 4 -13.83 -13.34 -2.73
N GLN A 5 -13.46 -12.77 -1.59
CA GLN A 5 -14.38 -12.58 -0.46
C GLN A 5 -14.64 -11.08 -0.22
N PRO A 6 -15.61 -10.48 -0.93
CA PRO A 6 -15.83 -9.02 -0.92
C PRO A 6 -16.36 -8.45 0.41
N ASN A 7 -16.79 -9.30 1.34
CA ASN A 7 -17.33 -8.90 2.65
C ASN A 7 -16.64 -9.64 3.81
N LEU A 8 -15.41 -10.12 3.60
CA LEU A 8 -14.67 -10.80 4.66
C LEU A 8 -14.46 -9.84 5.82
N ARG A 9 -15.04 -10.18 6.98
CA ARG A 9 -14.72 -9.54 8.25
C ARG A 9 -13.80 -10.46 9.01
N LEU A 10 -12.58 -10.00 9.23
CA LEU A 10 -11.61 -10.69 10.06
C LEU A 10 -11.90 -10.39 11.53
N GLU A 11 -11.64 -11.36 12.40
CA GLU A 11 -11.54 -11.07 13.83
C GLU A 11 -10.30 -10.21 14.10
N ASP A 12 -10.31 -9.43 15.18
CA ASP A 12 -9.22 -8.51 15.53
C ASP A 12 -7.83 -9.17 15.55
N ALA A 13 -7.76 -10.43 15.97
CA ALA A 13 -6.52 -11.21 16.00
C ALA A 13 -5.99 -11.49 14.59
N ASP A 14 -6.86 -11.90 13.67
CA ASP A 14 -6.53 -12.19 12.29
C ASP A 14 -6.23 -10.91 11.51
N ALA A 15 -7.02 -9.85 11.73
CA ALA A 15 -6.78 -8.53 11.15
C ALA A 15 -5.40 -7.98 11.53
N ARG A 16 -5.02 -8.11 12.81
CA ARG A 16 -3.68 -7.70 13.28
C ARG A 16 -2.57 -8.54 12.64
N ALA A 17 -2.78 -9.83 12.47
CA ALA A 17 -1.79 -10.71 11.81
C ALA A 17 -1.59 -10.32 10.34
N VAL A 18 -2.69 -10.09 9.62
CA VAL A 18 -2.70 -9.65 8.22
C VAL A 18 -2.03 -8.28 8.06
N LEU A 19 -2.42 -7.29 8.88
CA LEU A 19 -1.83 -5.95 8.84
C LEU A 19 -0.32 -5.98 9.10
N ARG A 20 0.15 -6.81 10.03
CA ARG A 20 1.57 -6.97 10.30
C ARG A 20 2.32 -7.55 9.10
N GLU A 21 1.79 -8.59 8.45
CA GLU A 21 2.42 -9.17 7.26
C GLU A 21 2.44 -8.19 6.09
N LEU A 22 1.34 -7.47 5.88
CA LEU A 22 1.25 -6.46 4.83
C LEU A 22 2.19 -5.28 5.06
N THR A 23 2.29 -4.81 6.30
CA THR A 23 3.25 -3.75 6.67
C THR A 23 4.68 -4.20 6.44
N ASN A 24 5.02 -5.45 6.76
CA ASN A 24 6.34 -6.01 6.48
C ASN A 24 6.64 -6.10 4.98
N ALA A 25 5.63 -6.49 4.17
CA ALA A 25 5.76 -6.55 2.72
C ALA A 25 6.01 -5.15 2.12
N LEU A 26 5.26 -4.15 2.56
CA LEU A 26 5.44 -2.76 2.12
C LEU A 26 6.78 -2.18 2.57
N ALA A 27 7.18 -2.39 3.82
CA ALA A 27 8.50 -1.97 4.31
C ALA A 27 9.63 -2.58 3.45
N HIS A 28 9.51 -3.86 3.08
CA HIS A 28 10.47 -4.52 2.20
C HIS A 28 10.55 -3.87 0.81
N CYS A 29 9.41 -3.48 0.24
CA CYS A 29 9.33 -2.72 -1.01
C CYS A 29 9.97 -1.34 -0.87
N HIS A 30 9.63 -0.59 0.19
CA HIS A 30 10.12 0.76 0.43
C HIS A 30 11.64 0.79 0.63
N GLU A 31 12.22 -0.17 1.34
CA GLU A 31 13.67 -0.34 1.47
C GLU A 31 14.39 -0.54 0.12
N ARG A 32 13.67 -1.01 -0.89
CA ARG A 32 14.15 -1.22 -2.27
C ARG A 32 13.74 -0.11 -3.22
N GLY A 33 13.11 0.95 -2.71
CA GLY A 33 12.75 2.11 -3.51
C GLY A 33 11.52 1.87 -4.37
N VAL A 34 10.61 1.02 -3.88
CA VAL A 34 9.38 0.63 -4.58
C VAL A 34 8.19 1.07 -3.73
N ALA A 35 7.36 1.99 -4.23
CA ALA A 35 6.06 2.34 -3.65
C ALA A 35 4.95 1.66 -4.44
N HIS A 36 4.05 0.96 -3.76
CA HIS A 36 3.03 0.13 -4.41
C HIS A 36 1.95 0.97 -5.12
N MET A 37 1.51 2.06 -4.49
CA MET A 37 0.56 3.07 -4.97
C MET A 37 -0.89 2.62 -5.21
N ASP A 38 -1.17 1.32 -5.15
CA ASP A 38 -2.51 0.73 -5.27
C ASP A 38 -2.76 -0.36 -4.21
N VAL A 39 -2.46 -0.08 -2.94
CA VAL A 39 -2.77 -1.02 -1.84
C VAL A 39 -4.28 -1.01 -1.59
N LYS A 40 -4.92 -2.18 -1.75
CA LYS A 40 -6.36 -2.39 -1.52
C LYS A 40 -6.64 -3.87 -1.27
N PRO A 41 -7.78 -4.23 -0.64
CA PRO A 41 -8.17 -5.62 -0.42
C PRO A 41 -8.12 -6.50 -1.67
N GLU A 42 -8.46 -5.97 -2.84
CA GLU A 42 -8.40 -6.71 -4.11
C GLU A 42 -6.98 -7.15 -4.50
N ASN A 43 -5.97 -6.40 -4.06
CA ASN A 43 -4.56 -6.65 -4.35
C ASN A 43 -3.89 -7.47 -3.24
N ILE A 44 -4.64 -7.96 -2.26
CA ILE A 44 -4.12 -8.78 -1.15
C ILE A 44 -4.66 -10.20 -1.30
N MET A 45 -3.75 -11.17 -1.39
CA MET A 45 -4.08 -12.59 -1.40
C MET A 45 -3.57 -13.25 -0.12
N ILE A 46 -4.46 -13.97 0.56
CA ILE A 46 -4.11 -14.80 1.71
C ILE A 46 -4.23 -16.25 1.27
N THR A 47 -3.14 -17.01 1.32
CA THR A 47 -3.18 -18.44 1.02
C THR A 47 -3.58 -19.22 2.27
N HIS A 48 -4.30 -20.32 2.09
CA HIS A 48 -4.54 -21.25 3.19
C HIS A 48 -3.24 -21.94 3.62
N ALA A 49 -3.22 -22.40 4.87
CA ALA A 49 -2.24 -23.36 5.34
C ALA A 49 -2.22 -24.56 4.38
N ASP A 50 -1.03 -24.98 3.95
CA ASP A 50 -0.92 -26.19 3.15
C ASP A 50 -1.29 -27.42 3.99
N ALA A 51 -1.60 -28.53 3.31
CA ALA A 51 -1.92 -29.79 3.98
C ALA A 51 -0.76 -30.36 4.83
N GLY A 52 0.44 -29.77 4.72
CA GLY A 52 1.61 -30.09 5.52
C GLY A 52 1.71 -29.32 6.84
N GLY A 53 0.72 -28.47 7.17
CA GLY A 53 0.70 -27.67 8.40
C GLY A 53 1.50 -26.37 8.30
N GLY A 54 1.87 -25.94 7.08
CA GLY A 54 2.47 -24.62 6.86
C GLY A 54 1.52 -23.49 7.22
N ARG A 55 2.04 -22.33 7.61
CA ARG A 55 1.21 -21.13 7.80
C ARG A 55 0.76 -20.59 6.44
N GLY A 56 -0.45 -20.06 6.38
CA GLY A 56 -0.90 -19.25 5.24
C GLY A 56 0.04 -18.08 5.00
N VAL A 57 0.17 -17.65 3.74
CA VAL A 57 1.09 -16.59 3.34
C VAL A 57 0.29 -15.44 2.73
N LEU A 58 0.57 -14.22 3.18
CA LEU A 58 0.09 -13.01 2.52
C LEU A 58 0.94 -12.69 1.29
N LYS A 59 0.28 -12.37 0.18
CA LYS A 59 0.89 -11.88 -1.05
C LYS A 59 0.25 -10.58 -1.47
N LEU A 60 1.09 -9.56 -1.67
CA LEU A 60 0.72 -8.31 -2.31
C LEU A 60 0.83 -8.48 -3.84
N LEU A 61 -0.22 -8.08 -4.55
CA LEU A 61 -0.41 -8.27 -5.98
C LEU A 61 -0.55 -6.93 -6.70
N ASP A 62 -0.47 -6.99 -8.04
CA ASP A 62 -0.70 -5.87 -8.95
C ASP A 62 0.21 -4.65 -8.73
N TYR A 63 1.42 -4.77 -9.27
CA TYR A 63 2.42 -3.70 -9.29
C TYR A 63 2.25 -2.77 -10.52
N GLY A 64 1.07 -2.77 -11.17
CA GLY A 64 0.83 -1.96 -12.37
C GLY A 64 0.90 -0.45 -12.13
N SER A 65 0.59 -0.01 -10.91
CA SER A 65 0.64 1.40 -10.49
C SER A 65 1.92 1.77 -9.72
N THR A 66 2.86 0.84 -9.58
CA THR A 66 4.06 1.05 -8.77
C THR A 66 4.94 2.18 -9.31
N SER A 67 5.48 2.97 -8.38
CA SER A 67 6.50 3.98 -8.67
C SER A 67 7.81 3.67 -7.96
N LEU A 68 8.91 4.05 -8.62
CA LEU A 68 10.26 3.87 -8.11
C LEU A 68 10.80 5.18 -7.51
N PHE A 69 11.57 5.07 -6.44
CA PHE A 69 12.29 6.18 -5.81
C PHE A 69 13.65 5.72 -5.29
N GLU A 70 14.54 6.66 -4.99
CA GLU A 70 15.80 6.32 -4.31
C GLU A 70 15.53 6.06 -2.81
N PRO A 71 15.82 4.87 -2.26
CA PRO A 71 15.49 4.53 -0.86
C PRO A 71 16.14 5.45 0.19
N ARG A 72 17.27 6.08 -0.17
CA ARG A 72 17.99 7.04 0.67
C ARG A 72 17.86 8.48 0.17
N GLY A 73 16.97 8.71 -0.80
CA GLY A 73 16.66 10.02 -1.37
C GLY A 73 15.53 10.71 -0.61
N ASP A 74 14.82 11.59 -1.32
CA ASP A 74 13.74 12.39 -0.78
C ASP A 74 12.45 11.58 -0.49
N GLY A 75 12.33 10.39 -1.09
CA GLY A 75 11.18 9.48 -0.97
C GLY A 75 9.96 9.88 -1.81
N PHE A 76 10.12 10.87 -2.70
CA PHE A 76 9.06 11.36 -3.55
C PHE A 76 9.00 10.55 -4.86
N VAL A 77 7.79 10.25 -5.31
CA VAL A 77 7.50 9.51 -6.54
C VAL A 77 6.56 10.29 -7.43
N GLU A 78 6.64 10.03 -8.74
CA GLU A 78 5.57 10.43 -9.66
C GLU A 78 4.28 9.70 -9.29
N ASP A 79 3.16 10.44 -9.23
CA ASP A 79 1.85 9.81 -9.08
C ASP A 79 1.44 9.16 -10.41
N ARG A 80 1.33 7.83 -10.39
CA ARG A 80 0.93 7.01 -11.54
C ARG A 80 -0.53 6.55 -11.46
N GLY A 81 -1.33 7.19 -10.60
CA GLY A 81 -2.70 6.82 -10.32
C GLY A 81 -2.79 5.59 -9.42
N GLY A 82 -3.95 4.95 -9.44
CA GLY A 82 -4.34 3.90 -8.50
C GLY A 82 -5.85 3.98 -8.28
N THR A 83 -6.34 3.31 -7.24
CA THR A 83 -7.78 3.32 -6.94
C THR A 83 -8.14 4.49 -6.04
N GLU A 84 -8.87 5.48 -6.57
CA GLU A 84 -9.23 6.73 -5.86
C GLU A 84 -9.80 6.52 -4.45
N ALA A 85 -10.61 5.47 -4.26
CA ALA A 85 -11.23 5.18 -2.96
C ALA A 85 -10.25 4.84 -1.82
N TYR A 86 -9.01 4.47 -2.15
CA TYR A 86 -7.95 4.14 -1.20
C TYR A 86 -6.82 5.18 -1.19
N MET A 87 -6.96 6.28 -1.94
CA MET A 87 -5.96 7.33 -2.00
C MET A 87 -6.07 8.28 -0.81
N GLY A 88 -4.92 8.74 -0.34
CA GLY A 88 -4.83 9.84 0.60
C GLY A 88 -5.32 11.16 0.02
N PRO A 89 -5.83 12.08 0.85
CA PRO A 89 -6.28 13.40 0.42
C PRO A 89 -5.17 14.18 -0.27
N GLU A 90 -3.91 13.91 0.09
CA GLU A 90 -2.77 14.48 -0.59
C GLU A 90 -2.87 14.20 -2.11
N ARG A 91 -3.06 12.94 -2.53
CA ARG A 91 -3.08 12.53 -3.94
C ARG A 91 -4.30 13.02 -4.73
N LEU A 92 -5.44 13.24 -4.08
CA LEU A 92 -6.69 13.58 -4.76
C LEU A 92 -6.80 15.06 -5.14
N ASP A 93 -6.33 15.97 -4.27
CA ASP A 93 -6.53 17.40 -4.46
C ASP A 93 -5.31 18.12 -5.07
N GLY A 94 -4.32 17.38 -5.57
CA GLY A 94 -3.07 17.95 -6.09
C GLY A 94 -2.37 18.86 -5.05
N GLY A 95 -2.57 18.58 -3.76
CA GLY A 95 -2.07 19.40 -2.65
C GLY A 95 -2.91 20.63 -2.27
N SER A 96 -4.06 20.90 -2.90
CA SER A 96 -4.83 22.13 -2.66
C SER A 96 -5.60 22.19 -1.34
N LEU A 97 -5.94 21.05 -0.72
CA LEU A 97 -6.73 21.01 0.53
C LEU A 97 -5.87 20.78 1.79
N LEU A 98 -4.56 20.62 1.62
CA LEU A 98 -3.57 20.52 2.69
C LEU A 98 -2.50 21.61 2.53
N GLU A 99 -2.88 22.89 2.67
CA GLU A 99 -1.90 23.97 2.89
C GLU A 99 -1.05 23.77 4.17
N ALA A 100 -1.30 22.71 4.95
CA ALA A 100 -0.73 22.52 6.28
C ALA A 100 0.32 21.39 6.41
N ASP A 101 0.62 20.59 5.37
CA ASP A 101 1.71 19.61 5.48
C ASP A 101 2.58 19.55 4.22
N SER A 102 3.50 20.53 4.13
CA SER A 102 4.58 20.59 3.14
C SER A 102 5.47 19.33 3.06
N ALA A 103 5.29 18.36 3.96
CA ALA A 103 5.99 17.09 3.89
C ALA A 103 5.45 16.15 2.80
N ALA A 104 4.19 16.28 2.37
CA ALA A 104 3.56 15.31 1.46
C ALA A 104 3.74 15.62 -0.04
N PHE A 105 4.02 16.88 -0.38
CA PHE A 105 4.19 17.39 -1.74
C PHE A 105 5.47 18.20 -1.90
N ASP A 106 6.20 17.97 -2.99
CA ASP A 106 7.39 18.77 -3.32
C ASP A 106 7.07 20.00 -4.21
N GLY A 107 5.79 20.19 -4.57
CA GLY A 107 5.34 21.28 -5.45
C GLY A 107 5.50 20.98 -6.94
N ASP A 108 6.20 19.91 -7.30
CA ASP A 108 6.38 19.43 -8.68
C ASP A 108 5.36 18.33 -9.06
N GLY A 109 4.34 18.14 -8.22
CA GLY A 109 3.31 17.11 -8.40
C GLY A 109 3.76 15.70 -7.99
N ARG A 110 4.89 15.57 -7.28
CA ARG A 110 5.32 14.28 -6.69
C ARG A 110 4.78 14.12 -5.27
N VAL A 111 4.59 12.87 -4.88
CA VAL A 111 4.06 12.49 -3.56
C VAL A 111 5.03 11.59 -2.81
N ARG A 112 4.98 11.57 -1.47
CA ARG A 112 5.75 10.58 -0.69
C ARG A 112 5.18 9.19 -0.86
N GLY A 113 5.86 8.33 -1.62
CA GLY A 113 5.34 7.00 -1.99
C GLY A 113 5.04 6.09 -0.79
N ALA A 114 5.95 6.05 0.19
CA ALA A 114 5.74 5.24 1.40
C ALA A 114 4.60 5.77 2.29
N ALA A 115 4.38 7.09 2.31
CA ALA A 115 3.27 7.69 3.05
C ALA A 115 1.93 7.41 2.38
N ALA A 116 1.89 7.48 1.03
CA ALA A 116 0.71 7.09 0.26
C ALA A 116 0.31 5.64 0.51
N ASP A 117 1.26 4.70 0.49
CA ASP A 117 0.98 3.29 0.81
C ASP A 117 0.49 3.11 2.26
N ALA A 118 1.04 3.88 3.21
CA ALA A 118 0.62 3.82 4.60
C ALA A 118 -0.81 4.36 4.80
N TYR A 119 -1.22 5.38 4.05
CA TYR A 119 -2.60 5.87 4.05
C TYR A 119 -3.56 4.80 3.54
N SER A 120 -3.23 4.15 2.41
CA SER A 120 -4.08 3.12 1.80
C SER A 120 -4.29 1.86 2.67
N LEU A 121 -3.53 1.70 3.76
CA LEU A 121 -3.74 0.65 4.76
C LEU A 121 -4.83 0.96 5.79
N GLY A 122 -5.10 2.25 6.04
CA GLY A 122 -6.01 2.74 7.08
C GLY A 122 -7.46 2.72 6.64
#